data_AF-X0SYD2-F1
#
_entry.id   AF-X0SYD2-F1
#
_cell.length_a   1.000
_cell.length_b   1.000
_cell.length_c   1.000
_cell.angle_alpha   90.00
_cell.angle_beta   90.00
_cell.angle_gamma   90.00
#
_symmetry.space_group_name_H-M   'P 1'
#
loop_
_entity.id
_entity.type
_entity.pdbx_description
1 polymer ?
#
loop_
_entity_poly.entity_id
_entity_poly.type
_entity_poly.pdbx_seq_one_letter_code
_entity_poly.pdbx_strand_id
1 'polypeptide(L)'
;TIINEQVNDAMRLDTFRIFSFGDTGGASADYNMLDGMWTQLIAGVAASCVNRTSTFTYGVALADGEALAACKAAYEGSAIILKQLPKSMKYIAVTGAVYENLLSSYESNTTGSDLQFTNLTNGQGESEANLSYRGIKVVPVYAWDDSLADADNPLFGTVDNLLIYTTKDNHAAGFMKQSDSETFQGKYDWKDEKYYIRGHYAMGYTYLHCDLQSIGY
;
A
#
# COMPACT_ATOMS: atom_id res chain seq x y z
N THR A 1 -8.34 -8.02 27.47
CA THR A 1 -7.10 -7.83 28.24
C THR A 1 -6.11 -7.19 27.31
N ILE A 2 -5.40 -6.16 27.75
CA ILE A 2 -4.50 -5.33 26.91
C ILE A 2 -3.54 -6.19 26.05
N ILE A 3 -3.04 -7.30 26.60
CA ILE A 3 -2.15 -8.24 25.88
C ILE A 3 -2.82 -8.85 24.63
N ASN A 4 -4.10 -9.25 24.72
CA ASN A 4 -4.79 -9.84 23.56
C ASN A 4 -5.10 -8.78 22.49
N GLU A 5 -5.36 -7.54 22.89
CA GLU A 5 -5.56 -6.42 21.95
C GLU A 5 -4.26 -6.11 21.20
N GLN A 6 -3.13 -6.04 21.90
CA GLN A 6 -1.82 -5.81 21.28
C GLN A 6 -1.40 -6.95 20.34
N VAL A 7 -1.70 -8.21 20.69
CA VAL A 7 -1.43 -9.35 19.82
C VAL A 7 -2.28 -9.28 18.55
N ASN A 8 -3.55 -8.93 18.67
CA ASN A 8 -4.42 -8.77 17.50
C ASN A 8 -3.93 -7.64 16.58
N ASP A 9 -3.52 -6.51 17.14
CA ASP A 9 -2.99 -5.39 16.35
C ASP A 9 -1.67 -5.75 15.67
N ALA A 10 -0.75 -6.41 16.37
CA ALA A 10 0.50 -6.90 15.79
C ALA A 10 0.23 -7.86 14.63
N MET A 11 -0.75 -8.76 14.78
CA MET A 11 -1.12 -9.69 13.71
C MET A 11 -1.78 -9.00 12.53
N ARG A 12 -2.60 -7.97 12.74
CA ARG A 12 -3.19 -7.19 11.64
C ARG A 12 -2.10 -6.48 10.83
N LEU A 13 -1.13 -5.89 11.51
CA LEU A 13 0.01 -5.23 10.86
C LEU A 13 0.89 -6.24 10.12
N ASP A 14 1.19 -7.38 10.73
CA ASP A 14 1.97 -8.45 10.12
C ASP A 14 1.26 -9.06 8.90
N THR A 15 -0.04 -9.32 9.01
CA THR A 15 -0.87 -9.77 7.89
C THR A 15 -0.84 -8.76 6.76
N PHE A 16 -0.95 -7.46 7.06
CA PHE A 16 -0.91 -6.39 6.05
C PHE A 16 0.47 -6.28 5.37
N ARG A 17 1.54 -6.45 6.13
CA ARG A 17 2.93 -6.48 5.66
C ARG A 17 3.14 -7.64 4.69
N ILE A 18 2.80 -8.87 5.09
CA ILE A 18 2.91 -10.07 4.26
C ILE A 18 1.98 -9.97 3.04
N PHE A 19 0.76 -9.48 3.22
CA PHE A 19 -0.17 -9.22 2.12
C PHE A 19 0.42 -8.28 1.08
N SER A 20 1.11 -7.22 1.51
CA SER A 20 1.64 -6.20 0.60
C SER A 20 2.92 -6.65 -0.10
N PHE A 21 3.86 -7.28 0.65
CA PHE A 21 5.24 -7.50 0.23
C PHE A 21 5.71 -8.95 0.26
N GLY A 22 4.84 -9.90 0.58
CA GLY A 22 5.21 -11.32 0.58
C GLY A 22 5.81 -11.74 -0.75
N ASP A 23 6.86 -12.56 -0.72
CA ASP A 23 7.51 -13.11 -1.91
C ASP A 23 8.01 -14.51 -1.59
N THR A 24 7.37 -15.54 -2.14
CA THR A 24 7.79 -16.93 -1.93
C THR A 24 9.19 -17.23 -2.47
N GLY A 25 9.69 -16.39 -3.39
CA GLY A 25 11.08 -16.45 -3.87
C GLY A 25 12.10 -15.77 -2.95
N GLY A 26 11.64 -15.04 -1.93
CA GLY A 26 12.46 -14.28 -0.99
C GLY A 26 13.27 -15.16 -0.03
N ALA A 27 14.41 -14.63 0.40
CA ALA A 27 15.30 -15.33 1.34
C ALA A 27 14.82 -15.29 2.80
N SER A 28 14.10 -14.23 3.18
CA SER A 28 13.61 -14.06 4.55
C SER A 28 12.39 -14.94 4.82
N ALA A 29 12.44 -15.69 5.92
CA ALA A 29 11.32 -16.50 6.39
C ALA A 29 10.11 -15.64 6.79
N ASP A 30 10.32 -14.35 7.07
CA ASP A 30 9.26 -13.43 7.49
C ASP A 30 8.39 -12.96 6.31
N TYR A 31 8.89 -13.08 5.08
CA TYR A 31 8.21 -12.63 3.86
C TYR A 31 7.93 -13.76 2.86
N ASN A 32 8.56 -14.94 2.99
CA ASN A 32 8.45 -16.01 1.99
C ASN A 32 7.25 -16.95 2.11
N MET A 33 6.22 -16.53 2.85
CA MET A 33 5.04 -17.36 3.13
C MET A 33 4.03 -17.38 1.97
N LEU A 34 3.91 -16.29 1.20
CA LEU A 34 2.99 -16.13 0.07
C LEU A 34 3.48 -15.03 -0.87
N ASP A 35 2.97 -15.01 -2.10
CA ASP A 35 3.21 -13.91 -3.04
C ASP A 35 2.17 -12.80 -2.81
N GLY A 36 2.64 -11.69 -2.27
CA GLY A 36 1.86 -10.52 -1.93
C GLY A 36 1.52 -9.65 -3.14
N MET A 37 0.85 -8.54 -2.84
CA MET A 37 0.33 -7.59 -3.81
C MET A 37 1.42 -7.08 -4.75
N TRP A 38 2.50 -6.52 -4.21
CA TRP A 38 3.54 -5.90 -5.04
C TRP A 38 4.33 -6.91 -5.85
N THR A 39 4.62 -8.09 -5.30
CA THR A 39 5.28 -9.19 -6.00
C THR A 39 4.48 -9.63 -7.23
N GLN A 40 3.16 -9.84 -7.08
CA GLN A 40 2.30 -10.20 -8.21
C GLN A 40 2.10 -9.07 -9.22
N LEU A 41 2.03 -7.81 -8.77
CA LEU A 41 1.89 -6.66 -9.65
C LEU A 41 3.16 -6.43 -10.49
N ILE A 42 4.34 -6.53 -9.87
CA ILE A 42 5.63 -6.41 -10.55
C ILE A 42 5.83 -7.56 -11.55
N ALA A 43 5.47 -8.79 -11.16
CA ALA A 43 5.44 -9.93 -12.09
C ALA A 43 4.45 -9.69 -13.26
N GLY A 44 3.30 -9.06 -12.97
CA GLY A 44 2.32 -8.63 -13.97
C GLY A 44 2.87 -7.62 -14.98
N VAL A 45 3.81 -6.76 -14.58
CA VAL A 45 4.52 -5.85 -15.50
C VAL A 45 5.42 -6.63 -16.44
N ALA A 46 6.20 -7.59 -15.94
CA ALA A 46 7.04 -8.45 -16.77
C ALA A 46 6.20 -9.27 -17.77
N ALA A 47 4.98 -9.65 -17.39
CA ALA A 47 4.02 -10.34 -18.23
C ALA A 47 3.22 -9.41 -19.18
N SER A 48 3.49 -8.10 -19.21
CA SER A 48 2.75 -7.09 -19.98
C SER A 48 1.23 -7.04 -19.68
N CYS A 49 0.84 -7.51 -18.49
CA CYS A 49 -0.52 -7.43 -17.97
C CYS A 49 -0.74 -6.12 -17.20
N VAL A 50 0.26 -5.66 -16.46
CA VAL A 50 0.18 -4.42 -15.67
C VAL A 50 1.06 -3.34 -16.28
N ASN A 51 0.54 -2.13 -16.39
CA ASN A 51 1.32 -0.99 -16.87
C ASN A 51 2.13 -0.36 -15.74
N ARG A 52 3.46 -0.36 -15.86
CA ARG A 52 4.33 0.53 -15.07
C ARG A 52 4.37 1.90 -15.73
N THR A 53 3.91 2.91 -15.01
CA THR A 53 3.67 4.26 -15.53
C THR A 53 4.63 5.31 -15.00
N SER A 54 5.22 5.09 -13.84
CA SER A 54 6.29 5.90 -13.27
C SER A 54 7.38 5.01 -12.69
N THR A 55 8.58 5.58 -12.56
CA THR A 55 9.72 4.94 -11.89
C THR A 55 10.25 5.90 -10.85
N PHE A 56 10.40 5.42 -9.63
CA PHE A 56 11.02 6.15 -8.54
C PHE A 56 12.45 5.64 -8.36
N THR A 57 13.40 6.55 -8.22
CA THR A 57 14.80 6.15 -8.10
C THR A 57 15.10 5.81 -6.65
N TYR A 58 15.50 4.56 -6.38
CA TYR A 58 15.94 4.13 -5.05
C TYR A 58 17.13 4.96 -4.55
N GLY A 59 17.12 5.27 -3.26
CA GLY A 59 18.15 6.05 -2.57
C GLY A 59 18.16 7.53 -2.93
N VAL A 60 17.18 8.01 -3.71
CA VAL A 60 17.07 9.40 -4.14
C VAL A 60 15.78 10.00 -3.57
N ALA A 61 15.92 11.12 -2.87
CA ALA A 61 14.77 11.86 -2.38
C ALA A 61 13.91 12.36 -3.54
N LEU A 62 12.58 12.31 -3.38
CA LEU A 62 11.63 12.78 -4.39
C LEU A 62 11.86 14.26 -4.70
N ALA A 63 11.98 14.59 -5.98
CA ALA A 63 12.10 15.95 -6.46
C ALA A 63 10.77 16.70 -6.37
N ASP A 64 10.82 18.04 -6.43
CA ASP A 64 9.63 18.88 -6.42
C ASP A 64 8.71 18.54 -7.61
N GLY A 65 7.44 18.24 -7.32
CA GLY A 65 6.45 17.90 -8.35
C GLY A 65 6.56 16.47 -8.90
N GLU A 66 7.48 15.65 -8.41
CA GLU A 66 7.66 14.27 -8.90
C GLU A 66 6.43 13.41 -8.62
N ALA A 67 5.83 13.51 -7.44
CA ALA A 67 4.60 12.79 -7.11
C ALA A 67 3.42 13.20 -8.00
N LEU A 68 3.34 14.48 -8.37
CA LEU A 68 2.30 14.99 -9.29
C LEU A 68 2.50 14.45 -10.71
N ALA A 69 3.76 14.40 -11.17
CA ALA A 69 4.12 13.80 -12.45
C ALA A 69 3.81 12.30 -12.47
N ALA A 70 4.10 11.57 -11.39
CA ALA A 70 3.79 10.16 -11.23
C ALA A 70 2.27 9.90 -11.25
N CYS A 71 1.49 10.68 -10.51
CA CYS A 71 0.01 10.60 -10.55
C CYS A 71 -0.56 10.87 -11.95
N LYS A 72 0.01 11.86 -12.66
CA LYS A 72 -0.36 12.15 -14.05
C LYS A 72 -0.04 10.96 -14.96
N ALA A 73 1.16 10.41 -14.84
CA ALA A 73 1.60 9.28 -15.64
C ALA A 73 0.74 8.03 -15.38
N ALA A 74 0.39 7.75 -14.13
CA ALA A 74 -0.53 6.66 -13.77
C ALA A 74 -1.90 6.84 -14.40
N TYR A 75 -2.48 8.04 -14.30
CA TYR A 75 -3.76 8.32 -14.92
C TYR A 75 -3.70 8.23 -16.45
N GLU A 76 -2.69 8.82 -17.10
CA GLU A 76 -2.59 8.90 -18.56
C GLU A 76 -2.14 7.56 -19.19
N GLY A 77 -1.29 6.80 -18.51
CA GLY A 77 -0.82 5.48 -18.92
C GLY A 77 -1.78 4.32 -18.60
N SER A 78 -2.84 4.57 -17.85
CA SER A 78 -3.88 3.58 -17.58
C SER A 78 -4.71 3.21 -18.81
N ALA A 79 -5.20 1.97 -18.83
CA ALA A 79 -6.12 1.50 -19.85
C ALA A 79 -7.41 2.33 -19.88
N ILE A 80 -8.03 2.38 -21.05
CA ILE A 80 -9.26 3.17 -21.28
C ILE A 80 -10.40 2.68 -20.37
N ILE A 81 -10.46 1.37 -20.10
CA ILE A 81 -11.48 0.75 -19.25
C ILE A 81 -11.44 1.34 -17.84
N LEU A 82 -10.25 1.41 -17.22
CA LEU A 82 -10.09 2.04 -15.92
C LEU A 82 -10.50 3.51 -15.94
N LYS A 83 -10.20 4.25 -17.02
CA LYS A 83 -10.60 5.66 -17.17
C LYS A 83 -12.10 5.86 -17.28
N GLN A 84 -12.83 4.93 -17.91
CA GLN A 84 -14.29 5.01 -18.10
C GLN A 84 -15.10 4.80 -16.82
N LEU A 85 -14.54 4.11 -15.82
CA LEU A 85 -15.25 3.86 -14.57
C LEU A 85 -15.58 5.16 -13.81
N PRO A 86 -16.58 5.17 -12.91
CA PRO A 86 -16.85 6.31 -12.04
C PRO A 86 -15.64 6.62 -11.14
N LYS A 87 -15.35 7.91 -10.90
CA LYS A 87 -14.21 8.32 -10.05
C LYS A 87 -14.33 7.82 -8.61
N SER A 88 -15.55 7.64 -8.10
CA SER A 88 -15.83 7.12 -6.76
C SER A 88 -15.40 5.66 -6.56
N MET A 89 -15.26 4.89 -7.64
CA MET A 89 -14.84 3.48 -7.58
C MET A 89 -13.32 3.31 -7.65
N LYS A 90 -12.59 4.40 -7.87
CA LYS A 90 -11.15 4.38 -8.11
C LYS A 90 -10.43 5.07 -6.97
N TYR A 91 -9.21 4.62 -6.73
CA TYR A 91 -8.31 5.27 -5.79
C TYR A 91 -6.88 5.14 -6.28
N ILE A 92 -6.04 6.06 -5.83
CA ILE A 92 -4.59 5.98 -5.96
C ILE A 92 -4.06 5.71 -4.56
N ALA A 93 -3.41 4.58 -4.32
CA ALA A 93 -2.69 4.35 -3.07
C ALA A 93 -1.21 4.61 -3.29
N VAL A 94 -0.58 5.32 -2.36
CA VAL A 94 0.82 5.75 -2.46
C VAL A 94 1.54 5.55 -1.13
N THR A 95 2.87 5.48 -1.17
CA THR A 95 3.70 5.66 0.02
C THR A 95 3.52 7.06 0.62
N GLY A 96 3.75 7.18 1.93
CA GLY A 96 3.65 8.43 2.68
C GLY A 96 4.54 9.52 2.09
N ALA A 97 5.78 9.18 1.74
CA ALA A 97 6.70 10.14 1.11
C ALA A 97 6.15 10.72 -0.21
N VAL A 98 5.50 9.91 -1.05
CA VAL A 98 4.86 10.36 -2.29
C VAL A 98 3.64 11.24 -1.98
N TYR A 99 2.87 10.91 -0.95
CA TYR A 99 1.73 11.72 -0.53
C TYR A 99 2.16 13.10 -0.03
N GLU A 100 3.19 13.17 0.80
CA GLU A 100 3.74 14.43 1.35
C GLU A 100 4.33 15.31 0.24
N ASN A 101 5.06 14.72 -0.72
CA ASN A 101 5.57 15.44 -1.89
C ASN A 101 4.41 16.00 -2.76
N LEU A 102 3.33 15.24 -2.92
CA LEU A 102 2.14 15.71 -3.65
C LEU A 102 1.43 16.86 -2.92
N LEU A 103 1.33 16.80 -1.59
CA LEU A 103 0.78 17.88 -0.77
C LEU A 103 1.61 19.16 -0.94
N SER A 104 2.94 19.07 -0.79
CA SER A 104 3.84 20.20 -1.00
C SER A 104 3.74 20.79 -2.41
N SER A 105 3.53 19.95 -3.42
CA SER A 105 3.31 20.37 -4.81
C SER A 105 2.02 21.19 -4.99
N TYR A 106 0.98 20.92 -4.20
CA TYR A 106 -0.25 21.72 -4.23
C TYR A 106 -0.13 23.00 -3.40
N GLU A 107 0.62 22.97 -2.30
CA GLU A 107 0.90 24.15 -1.48
C GLU A 107 1.75 25.19 -2.23
N SER A 108 2.69 24.74 -3.06
CA SER A 108 3.59 25.61 -3.83
C SER A 108 2.95 26.21 -5.10
N ASN A 109 1.96 25.55 -5.71
CA ASN A 109 1.40 25.94 -7.02
C ASN A 109 0.33 27.05 -6.99
N THR A 110 -0.02 27.60 -5.83
CA THR A 110 -0.98 28.72 -5.75
C THR A 110 -0.45 29.87 -4.91
N THR A 111 0.17 30.84 -5.56
CA THR A 111 0.52 32.12 -4.94
C THR A 111 -0.78 32.87 -4.56
N GLY A 112 -1.14 32.86 -3.27
CA GLY A 112 -2.09 33.84 -2.69
C GLY A 112 -3.59 33.58 -2.84
N SER A 113 -4.06 32.33 -2.86
CA SER A 113 -5.52 32.03 -2.81
C SER A 113 -5.98 31.55 -1.43
N ASP A 114 -7.20 31.90 -1.01
CA ASP A 114 -7.83 31.45 0.26
C ASP A 114 -7.86 29.91 0.42
N LEU A 115 -7.76 29.18 -0.69
CA LEU A 115 -7.62 27.72 -0.72
C LEU A 115 -6.28 27.24 -0.15
N GLN A 116 -5.19 27.99 -0.31
CA GLN A 116 -3.90 27.69 0.31
C GLN A 116 -3.99 27.82 1.84
N PHE A 117 -4.62 28.90 2.32
CA PHE A 117 -4.86 29.08 3.75
C PHE A 117 -5.85 28.04 4.29
N THR A 118 -6.84 27.60 3.52
CA THR A 118 -7.75 26.52 3.94
C THR A 118 -7.04 25.17 3.99
N ASN A 119 -6.16 24.88 3.03
CA ASN A 119 -5.34 23.66 3.03
C ASN A 119 -4.29 23.66 4.15
N LEU A 120 -3.63 24.80 4.41
CA LEU A 120 -2.61 24.97 5.47
C LEU A 120 -3.20 25.11 6.88
N THR A 121 -4.32 25.81 7.05
CA THR A 121 -4.88 26.19 8.36
C THR A 121 -5.98 25.23 8.85
N ASN A 122 -6.80 24.68 7.96
CA ASN A 122 -7.83 23.69 8.33
C ASN A 122 -7.41 22.25 8.04
N GLY A 123 -6.19 22.04 7.49
CA GLY A 123 -5.63 20.72 7.19
C GLY A 123 -6.64 19.77 6.57
N GLN A 124 -7.39 20.18 5.53
CA GLN A 124 -8.56 19.45 4.99
C GLN A 124 -9.23 18.48 5.98
N GLY A 125 -9.69 18.99 7.13
CA GLY A 125 -10.65 18.33 8.01
C GLY A 125 -10.20 17.00 8.62
N GLU A 126 -9.89 17.04 9.92
CA GLU A 126 -9.73 15.91 10.83
C GLU A 126 -10.85 14.86 10.66
N SER A 127 -10.63 13.91 9.75
CA SER A 127 -11.25 12.59 9.59
C SER A 127 -10.74 11.94 8.30
N GLU A 128 -10.53 12.73 7.23
CA GLU A 128 -10.00 12.25 5.94
C GLU A 128 -9.50 13.44 5.10
N ALA A 129 -8.23 13.85 5.26
CA ALA A 129 -7.56 14.77 4.33
C ALA A 129 -7.45 14.10 2.95
N ASN A 130 -8.53 14.18 2.18
CA ASN A 130 -8.71 13.47 0.92
C ASN A 130 -8.03 14.26 -0.21
N LEU A 131 -6.71 14.31 -0.16
CA LEU A 131 -5.89 14.72 -1.28
C LEU A 131 -6.40 13.98 -2.51
N SER A 132 -6.81 14.71 -3.53
CA SER A 132 -7.38 14.12 -4.73
C SER A 132 -6.63 14.57 -5.96
N TYR A 133 -6.46 13.66 -6.91
CA TYR A 133 -5.90 13.96 -8.22
C TYR A 133 -7.02 13.84 -9.25
N ARG A 134 -7.37 14.95 -9.91
CA ARG A 134 -8.49 15.02 -10.88
C ARG A 134 -9.83 14.47 -10.33
N GLY A 135 -10.06 14.58 -9.02
CA GLY A 135 -11.25 14.07 -8.32
C GLY A 135 -11.21 12.57 -8.00
N ILE A 136 -10.05 11.92 -8.08
CA ILE A 136 -9.80 10.55 -7.59
C ILE A 136 -9.09 10.66 -6.23
N LYS A 137 -9.55 9.91 -5.23
CA LYS A 137 -8.95 9.93 -3.88
C LYS A 137 -7.55 9.34 -3.90
N VAL A 138 -6.58 10.08 -3.35
CA VAL A 138 -5.22 9.61 -3.07
C VAL A 138 -5.17 9.18 -1.61
N VAL A 139 -4.76 7.94 -1.36
CA VAL A 139 -4.71 7.32 -0.04
C VAL A 139 -3.24 7.07 0.33
N PRO A 140 -2.72 7.72 1.39
CA PRO A 140 -1.39 7.40 1.89
C PRO A 140 -1.44 6.08 2.66
N VAL A 141 -0.47 5.22 2.40
CA VAL A 141 -0.28 3.95 3.10
C VAL A 141 1.08 3.98 3.78
N TYR A 142 1.15 4.64 4.94
CA TYR A 142 2.40 4.79 5.71
C TYR A 142 3.01 3.45 6.15
N ALA A 143 2.20 2.41 6.29
CA ALA A 143 2.68 1.07 6.58
C ALA A 143 3.56 0.49 5.46
N TRP A 144 3.47 1.02 4.23
CA TRP A 144 4.39 0.66 3.16
C TRP A 144 5.78 1.26 3.37
N ASP A 145 5.88 2.53 3.80
CA ASP A 145 7.19 3.14 4.09
C ASP A 145 7.91 2.38 5.20
N ASP A 146 7.21 2.02 6.27
CA ASP A 146 7.77 1.23 7.38
C ASP A 146 8.23 -0.16 6.90
N SER A 147 7.42 -0.83 6.08
CA SER A 147 7.77 -2.14 5.52
C SER A 147 8.93 -2.07 4.53
N LEU A 148 9.06 -1.00 3.73
CA LEU A 148 10.15 -0.82 2.77
C LEU A 148 11.47 -0.43 3.44
N ALA A 149 11.41 0.15 4.64
CA ALA A 149 12.59 0.41 5.46
C ALA A 149 13.16 -0.87 6.12
N ASP A 150 12.38 -1.95 6.17
CA ASP A 150 12.82 -3.25 6.67
C ASP A 150 13.84 -3.90 5.72
N ALA A 151 15.02 -4.23 6.24
CA ALA A 151 16.11 -4.83 5.48
C ALA A 151 15.79 -6.24 4.95
N ASP A 152 14.85 -6.94 5.59
CA ASP A 152 14.41 -8.28 5.19
C ASP A 152 13.30 -8.26 4.13
N ASN A 153 12.79 -7.08 3.78
CA ASN A 153 11.78 -6.93 2.73
C ASN A 153 12.37 -7.31 1.36
N PRO A 154 11.67 -8.12 0.54
CA PRO A 154 12.11 -8.48 -0.81
C PRO A 154 12.41 -7.30 -1.75
N LEU A 155 11.76 -6.15 -1.53
CA LEU A 155 11.96 -4.93 -2.32
C LEU A 155 12.97 -3.95 -1.69
N PHE A 156 13.54 -4.28 -0.53
CA PHE A 156 14.58 -3.48 0.10
C PHE A 156 15.75 -3.28 -0.85
N GLY A 157 16.31 -2.07 -0.88
CA GLY A 157 17.43 -1.76 -1.76
C GLY A 157 17.06 -1.54 -3.23
N THR A 158 15.79 -1.72 -3.61
CA THR A 158 15.34 -1.68 -5.01
C THR A 158 14.31 -0.58 -5.27
N VAL A 159 13.39 -0.35 -4.33
CA VAL A 159 12.31 0.63 -4.45
C VAL A 159 12.05 1.27 -3.10
N ASP A 160 11.95 2.60 -3.06
CA ASP A 160 11.58 3.36 -1.84
C ASP A 160 10.14 3.87 -1.88
N ASN A 161 9.58 4.03 -3.07
CA ASN A 161 8.31 4.71 -3.27
C ASN A 161 7.40 3.89 -4.17
N LEU A 162 6.13 3.80 -3.81
CA LEU A 162 5.16 2.97 -4.50
C LEU A 162 3.90 3.78 -4.79
N LEU A 163 3.33 3.53 -5.95
CA LEU A 163 2.07 4.10 -6.40
C LEU A 163 1.26 3.03 -7.12
N ILE A 164 -0.01 2.89 -6.75
CA ILE A 164 -0.97 2.06 -7.46
C ILE A 164 -2.23 2.85 -7.73
N TYR A 165 -2.66 2.85 -8.99
CA TYR A 165 -3.95 3.40 -9.40
C TYR A 165 -4.84 2.26 -9.89
N THR A 166 -5.93 2.01 -9.17
CA THR A 166 -6.74 0.81 -9.32
C THR A 166 -8.18 1.04 -8.84
N THR A 167 -9.01 0.01 -8.93
CA THR A 167 -10.34 -0.06 -8.30
C THR A 167 -10.33 -0.98 -7.09
N LYS A 168 -11.22 -0.72 -6.12
CA LYS A 168 -11.31 -1.55 -4.90
C LYS A 168 -11.68 -2.99 -5.21
N ASP A 169 -12.50 -3.18 -6.23
CA ASP A 169 -13.03 -4.49 -6.62
C ASP A 169 -12.05 -5.32 -7.46
N ASN A 170 -10.92 -4.73 -7.89
CA ASN A 170 -9.94 -5.46 -8.70
C ASN A 170 -9.01 -6.35 -7.87
N HIS A 171 -8.89 -6.08 -6.57
CA HIS A 171 -7.98 -6.78 -5.67
C HIS A 171 -8.76 -7.71 -4.75
N ALA A 172 -8.41 -9.00 -4.77
CA ALA A 172 -9.01 -10.01 -3.92
C ALA A 172 -7.95 -10.56 -2.96
N ALA A 173 -8.20 -10.36 -1.66
CA ALA A 173 -7.51 -11.03 -0.58
C ALA A 173 -8.45 -12.05 0.05
N GLY A 174 -8.01 -13.29 0.18
CA GLY A 174 -8.84 -14.38 0.72
C GLY A 174 -8.15 -15.10 1.86
N PHE A 175 -8.94 -15.54 2.84
CA PHE A 175 -8.52 -16.48 3.88
C PHE A 175 -9.24 -17.82 3.66
N MET A 176 -8.56 -18.94 3.89
CA MET A 176 -9.19 -20.28 3.74
C MET A 176 -10.39 -20.46 4.69
N LYS A 177 -10.32 -19.90 5.89
CA LYS A 177 -11.44 -19.83 6.83
C LYS A 177 -11.33 -18.57 7.66
N GLN A 178 -12.36 -17.72 7.58
CA GLN A 178 -12.34 -16.39 8.23
C GLN A 178 -12.15 -16.48 9.76
N SER A 179 -12.68 -17.52 10.41
CA SER A 179 -12.54 -17.75 11.86
C SER A 179 -11.10 -17.96 12.32
N ASP A 180 -10.21 -18.35 11.42
CA ASP A 180 -8.84 -18.74 11.77
C ASP A 180 -7.95 -17.50 11.91
N SER A 181 -8.38 -16.35 11.37
CA SER A 181 -7.78 -15.05 11.65
C SER A 181 -8.10 -14.50 13.05
N GLU A 182 -9.13 -15.07 13.71
CA GLU A 182 -9.66 -14.59 15.00
C GLU A 182 -9.36 -15.55 16.16
N THR A 183 -8.90 -16.78 15.89
CA THR A 183 -8.73 -17.82 16.91
C THR A 183 -7.27 -17.96 17.35
N PHE A 184 -6.98 -17.40 18.53
CA PHE A 184 -5.69 -17.56 19.21
C PHE A 184 -5.76 -18.62 20.30
N GLN A 185 -4.78 -19.52 20.29
CA GLN A 185 -4.61 -20.50 21.35
C GLN A 185 -3.43 -20.07 22.22
N GLY A 186 -3.74 -19.56 23.41
CA GLY A 186 -2.77 -19.27 24.46
C GLY A 186 -2.62 -20.48 25.39
N LYS A 187 -1.39 -20.94 25.61
CA LYS A 187 -1.09 -21.98 26.60
C LYS A 187 0.06 -21.53 27.49
N TYR A 188 -0.16 -21.62 28.80
CA TYR A 188 0.92 -21.52 29.77
C TYR A 188 1.59 -22.88 29.94
N ASP A 189 2.92 -22.94 29.77
CA ASP A 189 3.70 -24.13 30.09
C ASP A 189 4.39 -23.95 31.45
N TRP A 190 4.05 -24.83 32.39
CA TRP A 190 4.60 -24.84 33.75
C TRP A 190 6.03 -25.36 33.80
N LYS A 191 6.51 -26.04 32.75
CA LYS A 191 7.88 -26.55 32.69
C LYS A 191 8.90 -25.45 32.34
N ASP A 192 8.48 -24.52 31.48
CA ASP A 192 9.33 -23.44 30.98
C ASP A 192 8.98 -22.07 31.59
N GLU A 193 7.94 -22.02 32.44
CA GLU A 193 7.38 -20.79 33.05
C GLU A 193 7.04 -19.71 32.01
N LYS A 194 6.61 -20.13 30.82
CA LYS A 194 6.35 -19.24 29.66
C LYS A 194 4.91 -19.36 29.19
N TYR A 195 4.36 -18.22 28.79
CA TYR A 195 3.06 -18.12 28.13
C TYR A 195 3.25 -18.08 26.62
N TYR A 196 2.78 -19.11 25.93
CA TYR A 196 2.87 -19.22 24.47
C TYR A 196 1.54 -18.83 23.84
N ILE A 197 1.60 -18.04 22.77
CA ILE A 197 0.45 -17.68 21.95
C ILE A 197 0.72 -18.18 20.53
N ARG A 198 -0.27 -18.85 19.93
CA ARG A 198 -0.16 -19.41 18.58
C ARG A 198 -1.44 -19.12 17.78
N GLY A 199 -1.27 -18.68 16.55
CA GLY A 199 -2.32 -18.56 15.54
C GLY A 199 -1.83 -19.15 14.22
N HIS A 200 -2.75 -19.76 13.45
CA HIS A 200 -2.48 -20.27 12.10
C HIS A 200 -3.63 -19.84 11.21
N TYR A 201 -3.30 -19.21 10.09
CA TYR A 201 -4.26 -18.93 9.04
C TYR A 201 -3.55 -19.06 7.70
N ALA A 202 -4.31 -19.36 6.66
CA ALA A 202 -3.80 -19.37 5.29
C ALA A 202 -4.49 -18.26 4.51
N MET A 203 -3.68 -17.45 3.85
CA MET A 203 -4.08 -16.29 3.08
C MET A 203 -3.54 -16.41 1.65
N GLY A 204 -4.26 -15.81 0.70
CA GLY A 204 -3.78 -15.60 -0.65
C GLY A 204 -4.24 -14.26 -1.19
N TYR A 205 -3.48 -13.72 -2.14
CA TYR A 205 -3.82 -12.52 -2.89
C TYR A 205 -3.91 -12.84 -4.38
N THR A 206 -4.83 -12.17 -5.07
CA THR A 206 -4.90 -12.14 -6.54
C THR A 206 -5.56 -10.85 -7.01
N TYR A 207 -5.30 -10.43 -8.24
CA TYR A 207 -6.04 -9.38 -8.94
C TYR A 207 -6.84 -9.97 -10.11
N LEU A 208 -8.02 -9.42 -10.38
CA LEU A 208 -8.94 -10.01 -11.35
C LEU A 208 -8.64 -9.59 -12.79
N HIS A 209 -8.35 -8.31 -13.00
CA HIS A 209 -8.21 -7.72 -14.33
C HIS A 209 -6.92 -6.90 -14.46
N CYS A 210 -6.15 -7.23 -15.49
CA CYS A 210 -4.96 -6.50 -15.94
C CYS A 210 -5.24 -5.02 -16.24
N ASP A 211 -6.35 -4.74 -16.94
CA ASP A 211 -6.70 -3.40 -17.44
C ASP A 211 -7.22 -2.44 -16.36
N LEU A 212 -7.49 -2.92 -15.16
CA LEU A 212 -8.07 -2.13 -14.06
C LEU A 212 -7.03 -1.59 -13.09
N GLN A 213 -5.75 -1.67 -13.45
CA GLN A 213 -4.66 -1.21 -12.59
C GLN A 213 -3.50 -0.63 -13.40
N SER A 214 -2.80 0.32 -12.77
CA SER A 214 -1.50 0.82 -13.20
C SER A 214 -0.66 1.08 -11.97
N ILE A 215 0.65 0.88 -12.09
CA ILE A 215 1.57 1.02 -10.96
C ILE A 215 2.73 1.95 -11.28
N GLY A 216 3.38 2.42 -10.23
CA GLY A 216 4.60 3.21 -10.24
C GLY A 216 5.50 2.73 -9.13
N TYR A 217 6.74 2.40 -9.48
CA TYR A 217 7.80 1.96 -8.57
C TYR A 217 9.14 2.23 -9.25
#